data_AF-A0A951PAU0-F1
#
_entry.id   AF-A0A951PAU0-F1
#
_cell.length_a   1.000
_cell.length_b   1.000
_cell.length_c   1.000
_cell.angle_alpha   90.00
_cell.angle_beta   90.00
_cell.angle_gamma   90.00
#
_symmetry.space_group_name_H-M   'P 1'
#
loop_
_entity.id
_entity.type
_entity.pdbx_description
1 polymer ?
#
loop_
_entity_poly.entity_id
_entity_poly.type
_entity_poly.pdbx_seq_one_letter_code
_entity_poly.pdbx_strand_id
1 'polypeptide(L)'
;MNLLTRCLLTGVSLTGVSLATLPLPAAATPAFGESSYSLVAYGDYAYLVSSSANSPINVRDDASTRAYARHIGYAGDRVEVLERSIGEDGYMWYFVRFTVSNATGWVRGDFISIDRDDY
;
A
#
# COMPACT_ATOMS: atom_id res chain seq x y z
N MET A 1 0.63 -68.19 -41.38
CA MET A 1 1.80 -68.23 -42.28
C MET A 1 2.93 -67.47 -41.62
N ASN A 2 4.02 -68.21 -41.34
CA ASN A 2 5.44 -67.83 -41.28
C ASN A 2 5.82 -66.62 -40.42
N LEU A 3 6.38 -66.83 -39.21
CA LEU A 3 7.80 -67.12 -38.90
C LEU A 3 8.78 -66.03 -39.34
N LEU A 4 9.81 -65.89 -38.46
CA LEU A 4 11.09 -65.17 -38.58
C LEU A 4 11.05 -63.78 -37.89
N THR A 5 12.01 -63.32 -37.10
CA THR A 5 13.31 -63.85 -36.66
C THR A 5 13.91 -62.77 -35.74
N ARG A 6 14.43 -63.20 -34.58
CA ARG A 6 15.65 -62.73 -33.87
C ARG A 6 15.91 -61.22 -33.75
N CYS A 7 16.09 -60.75 -32.51
CA CYS A 7 17.42 -60.56 -31.90
C CYS A 7 17.28 -59.81 -30.56
N LEU A 8 17.76 -60.42 -29.48
CA LEU A 8 18.31 -59.66 -28.36
C LEU A 8 19.50 -58.84 -28.88
N LEU A 9 19.66 -57.59 -28.43
CA LEU A 9 20.90 -57.12 -27.80
C LEU A 9 20.66 -55.74 -27.15
N THR A 10 20.70 -55.75 -25.83
CA THR A 10 21.36 -54.77 -24.94
C THR A 10 21.82 -53.43 -25.54
N GLY A 11 21.40 -52.32 -24.93
CA GLY A 11 21.99 -51.00 -25.19
C GLY A 11 21.48 -49.95 -24.22
N VAL A 12 22.20 -49.80 -23.10
CA VAL A 12 22.07 -48.76 -22.09
C VAL A 12 22.05 -47.36 -22.72
N SER A 13 21.17 -46.47 -22.24
CA SER A 13 21.54 -45.15 -21.67
C SER A 13 20.29 -44.28 -21.49
N LEU A 14 19.90 -44.09 -20.23
CA LEU A 14 19.06 -42.97 -19.81
C LEU A 14 19.93 -41.72 -19.78
N THR A 15 19.57 -40.68 -20.52
CA THR A 15 19.57 -39.28 -20.07
C THR A 15 19.34 -38.34 -21.25
N GLY A 16 18.54 -37.29 -21.01
CA GLY A 16 18.60 -36.07 -21.81
C GLY A 16 17.43 -35.86 -22.76
N VAL A 17 16.24 -35.60 -22.21
CA VAL A 17 15.21 -34.85 -22.96
C VAL A 17 15.66 -33.39 -23.04
N SER A 18 16.33 -33.03 -24.13
CA SER A 18 16.59 -31.63 -24.48
C SER A 18 15.49 -31.17 -25.44
N LEU A 19 14.60 -30.30 -24.94
CA LEU A 19 13.61 -29.61 -25.76
C LEU A 19 14.17 -28.23 -26.16
N ALA A 20 14.39 -28.04 -27.47
CA ALA A 20 14.77 -26.76 -28.05
C ALA A 20 13.54 -26.03 -28.64
N THR A 21 13.28 -24.84 -28.07
CA THR A 21 12.78 -23.54 -28.60
C THR A 21 12.48 -23.39 -30.12
N LEU A 22 11.52 -22.60 -30.63
CA LEU A 22 11.23 -21.13 -30.57
C LEU A 22 9.80 -20.79 -31.16
N PRO A 23 9.42 -19.54 -31.57
CA PRO A 23 8.66 -18.52 -30.81
C PRO A 23 7.34 -18.04 -31.50
N LEU A 24 6.39 -17.45 -30.77
CA LEU A 24 5.26 -16.69 -31.35
C LEU A 24 4.95 -15.39 -30.54
N PRO A 25 4.46 -14.33 -31.22
CA PRO A 25 4.73 -12.94 -30.87
C PRO A 25 3.66 -12.26 -30.01
N ALA A 26 4.10 -11.20 -29.31
CA ALA A 26 3.39 -9.95 -29.04
C ALA A 26 1.85 -9.99 -28.96
N ALA A 27 1.32 -10.51 -27.85
CA ALA A 27 0.04 -10.02 -27.34
C ALA A 27 0.34 -8.98 -26.27
N ALA A 28 0.39 -7.71 -26.69
CA ALA A 28 0.29 -6.58 -25.78
C ALA A 28 -1.05 -6.67 -25.05
N THR A 29 -1.07 -6.88 -23.74
CA THR A 29 -2.16 -6.41 -22.88
C THR A 29 -1.70 -6.43 -21.42
N PRO A 30 -2.21 -5.48 -20.64
CA PRO A 30 -1.50 -4.30 -20.22
C PRO A 30 -0.49 -4.61 -19.11
N ALA A 31 0.61 -3.86 -19.06
CA ALA A 31 1.11 -3.46 -17.76
C ALA A 31 -0.08 -2.74 -17.09
N PHE A 32 -0.85 -3.47 -16.30
CA PHE A 32 -1.62 -2.84 -15.25
C PHE A 32 -0.56 -2.08 -14.50
N GLY A 33 -0.52 -0.76 -14.72
CA GLY A 33 0.33 0.13 -13.97
C GLY A 33 0.16 -0.34 -12.54
N GLU A 34 1.27 -0.79 -11.95
CA GLU A 34 1.42 -0.85 -10.52
C GLU A 34 1.11 0.58 -10.11
N SER A 35 -0.18 0.85 -9.87
CA SER A 35 -0.63 2.06 -9.28
C SER A 35 0.09 1.98 -7.97
N SER A 36 1.22 2.69 -7.88
CA SER A 36 1.92 2.95 -6.66
C SER A 36 0.91 3.77 -5.86
N TYR A 37 -0.05 3.05 -5.28
CA TYR A 37 -0.77 3.52 -4.14
C TYR A 37 0.35 3.79 -3.18
N SER A 38 0.74 5.06 -3.10
CA SER A 38 1.67 5.58 -2.14
C SER A 38 1.07 5.21 -0.78
N LEU A 39 1.46 4.05 -0.29
CA LEU A 39 1.05 3.55 1.00
C LEU A 39 1.71 4.54 1.94
N VAL A 40 0.91 5.42 2.51
CA VAL A 40 1.32 6.17 3.70
C VAL A 40 1.80 5.10 4.67
N ALA A 41 3.11 5.03 4.87
CA ALA A 41 3.71 4.01 5.67
C ALA A 41 3.37 4.28 7.14
N TYR A 42 3.28 3.23 7.95
CA TYR A 42 3.16 3.41 9.39
C TYR A 42 4.39 4.19 9.90
N GLY A 43 4.19 5.34 10.53
CA GLY A 43 5.28 6.20 11.00
C GLY A 43 5.68 7.32 10.03
N ASP A 44 4.90 7.57 8.98
CA ASP A 44 5.08 8.74 8.11
C ASP A 44 4.88 10.03 8.90
N TYR A 45 5.72 11.04 8.66
CA TYR A 45 5.51 12.35 9.27
C TYR A 45 4.50 13.14 8.44
N ALA A 46 3.68 13.90 9.13
CA ALA A 46 2.73 14.79 8.49
C ALA A 46 2.65 16.11 9.26
N TYR A 47 2.09 17.11 8.60
CA TYR A 47 1.72 18.36 9.24
C TYR A 47 0.23 18.56 9.13
N LEU A 48 -0.32 19.15 10.18
CA LEU A 48 -1.68 19.64 10.11
C LEU A 48 -1.76 20.84 9.17
N VAL A 49 -2.79 20.88 8.34
CA VAL A 49 -3.05 21.97 7.40
C VAL A 49 -4.46 22.46 7.56
N SER A 50 -4.67 23.76 7.37
CA SER A 50 -5.99 24.38 7.39
C SER A 50 -5.98 25.57 6.45
N SER A 51 -7.15 25.89 5.87
CA SER A 51 -7.33 27.08 5.03
C SER A 51 -7.09 28.39 5.79
N SER A 52 -7.20 28.35 7.12
CA SER A 52 -6.88 29.45 8.02
C SER A 52 -5.93 28.95 9.09
N ALA A 53 -4.74 29.53 9.17
CA ALA A 53 -3.67 29.06 10.06
C ALA A 53 -4.09 29.02 11.55
N ASN A 54 -4.99 29.90 11.96
CA ASN A 54 -5.50 30.00 13.33
C ASN A 54 -6.80 29.22 13.57
N SER A 55 -7.30 28.46 12.59
CA SER A 55 -8.49 27.64 12.80
C SER A 55 -8.14 26.36 13.56
N PRO A 56 -8.82 26.09 14.69
CA PRO A 56 -8.56 24.90 15.48
C PRO A 56 -8.98 23.65 14.69
N ILE A 57 -8.07 22.69 14.58
CA ILE A 57 -8.32 21.38 13.97
C ILE A 57 -8.70 20.42 15.09
N ASN A 58 -9.90 19.87 15.01
CA ASN A 58 -10.41 18.93 16.00
C ASN A 58 -9.75 17.56 15.81
N VAL A 59 -9.09 17.07 16.86
CA VAL A 59 -8.54 15.71 16.92
C VAL A 59 -9.46 14.88 17.80
N ARG A 60 -10.09 13.88 17.18
CA ARG A 60 -11.20 13.11 17.76
C ARG A 60 -10.73 11.76 18.30
N ASP A 61 -11.53 11.17 19.19
CA ASP A 61 -11.22 9.82 19.72
C ASP A 61 -11.43 8.69 18.70
N ASP A 62 -12.26 8.93 17.68
CA ASP A 62 -12.60 7.97 16.64
C ASP A 62 -12.69 8.63 15.25
N ALA A 63 -12.65 7.83 14.19
CA ALA A 63 -12.72 8.23 12.77
C ALA A 63 -14.15 8.65 12.37
N SER A 64 -14.79 9.50 13.16
CA SER A 64 -16.17 9.94 12.92
C SER A 64 -16.33 11.41 13.29
N THR A 65 -17.13 12.15 12.51
CA THR A 65 -17.52 13.52 12.84
C THR A 65 -18.40 13.61 14.09
N ARG A 66 -18.90 12.48 14.58
CA ARG A 66 -19.72 12.36 15.80
C ARG A 66 -18.88 12.07 17.05
N ALA A 67 -17.64 11.63 16.89
CA ALA A 67 -16.72 11.33 17.98
C ALA A 67 -16.32 12.60 18.74
N TYR A 68 -15.94 12.49 20.01
CA TYR A 68 -15.57 13.66 20.80
C TYR A 68 -14.19 14.18 20.40
N ALA A 69 -14.08 15.50 20.19
CA ALA A 69 -12.79 16.15 19.99
C ALA A 69 -12.06 16.22 21.35
N ARG A 70 -11.09 15.33 21.55
CA ARG A 70 -10.29 15.23 22.78
C ARG A 70 -9.14 16.24 22.80
N HIS A 71 -8.64 16.57 21.62
CA HIS A 71 -7.51 17.47 21.44
C HIS A 71 -7.78 18.45 20.30
N ILE A 72 -7.02 19.53 20.30
CA ILE A 72 -7.03 20.54 19.25
C ILE A 72 -5.60 20.66 18.73
N GLY A 73 -5.44 20.62 17.41
CA GLY A 73 -4.20 20.95 16.72
C GLY A 73 -4.35 22.24 15.91
N TYR A 74 -3.22 22.78 15.48
CA TYR A 74 -3.15 23.96 14.62
C TYR A 74 -2.38 23.63 13.34
N ALA A 75 -2.61 24.42 12.29
CA ALA A 75 -1.87 24.26 11.06
C ALA A 75 -0.37 24.49 11.30
N GLY A 76 0.47 23.61 10.74
CA GLY A 76 1.92 23.58 10.97
C GLY A 76 2.37 22.64 12.09
N ASP A 77 1.44 22.12 12.91
CA ASP A 77 1.79 21.13 13.94
C ASP A 77 2.28 19.83 13.29
N ARG A 78 3.47 19.37 13.70
CA ARG A 78 4.04 18.11 13.24
C ARG A 78 3.43 16.93 13.99
N VAL A 79 2.87 16.01 13.23
CA VAL A 79 2.27 14.77 13.71
C VAL A 79 2.88 13.57 12.99
N GLU A 80 2.77 12.40 13.59
CA GLU A 80 3.14 11.12 13.00
C GLU A 80 1.86 10.37 12.65
N VAL A 81 1.76 9.86 11.43
CA VAL A 81 0.63 9.07 10.98
C VAL A 81 0.85 7.62 11.35
N LEU A 82 -0.03 7.11 12.20
CA LEU A 82 0.00 5.72 12.66
C LEU A 82 -0.95 4.85 11.82
N GLU A 83 -2.15 5.33 11.55
CA GLU A 83 -3.15 4.54 10.82
C GLU A 83 -4.01 5.44 9.94
N ARG A 84 -4.73 4.84 8.99
CA ARG A 84 -5.80 5.49 8.25
C ARG A 84 -7.02 4.59 8.18
N SER A 85 -8.20 5.17 8.28
CA SER A 85 -9.47 4.46 8.20
C SER A 85 -10.50 5.31 7.47
N ILE A 86 -11.50 4.66 6.86
CA ILE A 86 -12.64 5.36 6.26
C ILE A 86 -13.68 5.54 7.36
N GLY A 87 -14.04 6.79 7.63
CA GLY A 87 -15.03 7.12 8.64
C GLY A 87 -16.45 6.80 8.19
N GLU A 88 -17.39 6.83 9.14
CA GLU A 88 -18.82 6.66 8.85
C GLU A 88 -19.36 7.72 7.87
N ASP A 89 -18.67 8.86 7.79
CA ASP A 89 -18.97 9.96 6.87
C ASP A 89 -18.44 9.72 5.44
N GLY A 90 -17.75 8.61 5.20
CA GLY A 90 -17.17 8.23 3.91
C GLY A 90 -15.86 8.95 3.59
N TYR A 91 -15.33 9.75 4.51
CA TYR A 91 -14.05 10.44 4.33
C TYR A 91 -12.90 9.61 4.88
N MET A 92 -11.69 9.88 4.38
CA MET A 92 -10.48 9.27 4.91
C MET A 92 -10.04 10.01 6.17
N TRP A 93 -9.84 9.25 7.23
CA TRP A 93 -9.33 9.71 8.52
C TRP A 93 -7.97 9.10 8.77
N TYR A 94 -7.15 9.83 9.50
CA TYR A 94 -5.80 9.47 9.86
C TYR A 94 -5.67 9.48 11.37
N PHE A 95 -5.27 8.35 11.93
CA PHE A 95 -4.88 8.26 13.33
C PHE A 95 -3.47 8.80 13.44
N VAL A 96 -3.33 9.91 14.17
CA VAL A 96 -2.08 10.63 14.30
C VAL A 96 -1.63 10.69 15.74
N ARG A 97 -0.32 10.84 15.92
CA ARG A 97 0.34 11.10 17.20
C ARG A 97 1.11 12.40 17.13
N PHE A 98 0.83 13.32 18.05
CA PHE A 98 1.58 14.55 18.19
C PHE A 98 2.97 14.26 18.75
N THR A 99 4.01 14.77 18.09
CA THR A 99 5.40 14.52 18.51
C THR A 99 5.79 15.26 19.80
N VAL A 100 5.15 16.42 20.07
CA VAL A 100 5.46 17.27 21.23
C VAL A 100 4.69 16.84 22.48
N SER A 101 3.38 16.63 22.36
CA SER A 101 2.49 16.30 23.49
C SER A 101 2.26 14.80 23.67
N ASN A 102 2.68 13.98 22.69
CA ASN A 102 2.41 12.54 22.62
C ASN A 102 0.90 12.20 22.68
N ALA A 103 0.04 13.19 22.40
CA ALA A 103 -1.40 13.00 22.28
C ALA A 103 -1.70 12.23 20.99
N THR A 104 -2.72 11.40 21.02
CA THR A 104 -3.17 10.63 19.86
C THR A 104 -4.63 10.92 19.55
N GLY A 105 -5.00 10.74 18.29
CA GLY A 105 -6.39 10.78 17.88
C GLY A 105 -6.56 10.84 16.37
N TRP A 106 -7.81 10.91 15.95
CA TRP A 106 -8.20 10.89 14.56
C TRP A 106 -8.40 12.30 14.02
N VAL A 107 -7.73 12.56 12.89
CA VAL A 107 -7.86 13.79 12.12
C VAL A 107 -8.32 13.44 10.72
N ARG A 108 -9.21 14.25 10.17
CA ARG A 108 -9.72 14.03 8.82
C ARG A 108 -8.66 14.41 7.78
N GLY A 109 -8.63 13.66 6.68
CA GLY A 109 -7.66 13.81 5.59
C GLY A 109 -7.57 15.20 4.97
N ASP A 110 -8.64 15.98 5.05
CA ASP A 110 -8.65 17.37 4.55
C ASP A 110 -7.70 18.30 5.33
N PHE A 111 -7.37 17.95 6.58
CA PHE A 111 -6.55 18.77 7.47
C PHE A 111 -5.15 18.20 7.71
N ILE A 112 -4.70 17.27 6.87
CA ILE A 112 -3.39 16.64 7.02
C ILE A 112 -2.62 16.66 5.70
N SER A 113 -1.37 17.07 5.75
CA SER A 113 -0.43 17.01 4.64
C SER A 113 0.70 16.07 5.03
N ILE A 114 0.79 14.95 4.34
CA ILE A 114 1.78 13.92 4.61
C ILE A 114 3.07 14.32 3.93
N ASP A 115 4.14 14.45 4.71
CA ASP A 115 5.49 14.76 4.24
C ASP A 115 6.12 13.46 3.75
N ARG A 116 5.71 13.02 2.56
CA ARG A 116 6.38 11.91 1.92
C ARG A 116 7.70 12.42 1.39
N ASP A 117 8.79 11.91 1.96
CA ASP A 117 10.10 11.96 1.35
C ASP A 117 10.03 11.16 0.02
N ASP A 118 9.55 11.80 -1.05
CA ASP A 118 9.61 11.30 -2.43
C ASP A 118 11.09 11.30 -2.86
N TYR A 119 11.81 10.21 -2.57
CA TYR A 119 13.15 9.92 -3.10
C TYR A 119 13.13 8.75 -4.09
#